data_AF-E1RCZ0-F1
#
_entry.id   AF-E1RCZ0-F1
#
_cell.length_a   1.000
_cell.length_b   1.000
_cell.length_c   1.000
_cell.angle_alpha   90.00
_cell.angle_beta   90.00
_cell.angle_gamma   90.00
#
_symmetry.space_group_name_H-M   'P 1'
#
loop_
_entity.id
_entity.type
_entity.pdbx_description
1 polymer ?
#
loop_
_entity_poly.entity_id
_entity_poly.type
_entity_poly.pdbx_seq_one_letter_code
_entity_poly.pdbx_strand_id
1 'polypeptide(L)' 'MEEIDKQTLEHLPDPIARLVWEKWIAEGKAKLIDNTPGGETCQAQNR' A
#
# COMPACT_ATOMS: atom_id res chain seq x y z
N MET A 1 5.03 4.98 11.84
CA MET A 1 4.76 3.95 10.82
C MET A 1 4.07 4.69 9.70
N GLU A 2 4.69 4.75 8.54
CA GLU A 2 4.15 5.53 7.42
C GLU A 2 3.26 4.66 6.54
N GLU A 3 2.20 5.24 5.98
CA GLU A 3 1.25 4.54 5.15
C GLU A 3 1.29 5.12 3.75
N ILE A 4 1.38 4.26 2.74
CA ILE A 4 1.34 4.67 1.34
C ILE A 4 0.27 3.89 0.60
N ASP A 5 -0.53 4.59 -0.19
CA ASP A 5 -1.50 3.96 -1.07
C ASP A 5 -0.80 3.26 -2.24
N LYS A 6 -1.31 2.08 -2.61
CA LYS A 6 -0.78 1.30 -3.72
C LYS A 6 -0.81 2.07 -5.05
N GLN A 7 -1.85 2.87 -5.33
CA GLN A 7 -1.87 3.72 -6.52
C GLN A 7 -0.79 4.80 -6.45
N THR A 8 -0.59 5.40 -5.29
CA THR A 8 0.47 6.39 -5.08
C THR A 8 1.84 5.76 -5.30
N LEU A 9 2.10 4.55 -4.78
CA LEU A 9 3.36 3.84 -4.97
C LEU A 9 3.62 3.47 -6.44
N GLU A 10 2.57 3.08 -7.18
CA GLU A 10 2.62 2.75 -8.61
C GLU A 10 2.85 3.97 -9.50
N HIS A 11 2.22 5.11 -9.16
CA HIS A 11 2.29 6.34 -9.94
C HIS A 11 3.42 7.29 -9.50
N LEU A 12 4.30 6.86 -8.60
CA LEU A 12 5.45 7.66 -8.19
C LEU A 12 6.34 7.97 -9.42
N PRO A 13 6.56 9.26 -9.74
CA PRO A 13 7.40 9.63 -10.87
C PRO A 13 8.89 9.38 -10.60
N ASP A 14 9.27 9.28 -9.33
CA ASP A 14 10.64 9.05 -8.91
C ASP A 14 10.89 7.56 -8.59
N PRO A 15 11.75 6.87 -9.36
CA PRO A 15 12.00 5.45 -9.16
C PRO A 15 12.76 5.15 -7.87
N ILE A 16 13.50 6.12 -7.32
CA ILE A 16 14.21 5.97 -6.04
C ILE A 16 13.21 6.04 -4.88
N ALA A 17 12.25 6.96 -4.94
CA ALA A 17 11.17 7.04 -3.96
C ALA A 17 10.42 5.70 -3.85
N ARG A 18 10.12 5.05 -4.99
CA ARG A 18 9.50 3.72 -4.99
C ARG A 18 10.34 2.69 -4.24
N LEU A 19 11.64 2.61 -4.54
CA LEU A 19 12.56 1.67 -3.89
C LEU A 19 12.67 1.91 -2.37
N VAL A 20 12.65 3.16 -1.94
CA VAL A 20 12.68 3.52 -0.51
C VAL A 20 11.42 3.01 0.18
N TRP A 21 10.25 3.23 -0.41
CA TRP A 21 8.99 2.72 0.12
C TRP A 21 8.97 1.19 0.16
N GLU A 22 9.36 0.50 -0.92
CA GLU A 22 9.47 -0.95 -0.96
C GLU A 22 10.38 -1.49 0.16
N LYS A 23 11.52 -0.84 0.38
CA LYS A 23 12.45 -1.19 1.46
C LYS A 23 11.82 -0.97 2.84
N TRP A 24 11.14 0.15 3.05
CA TRP A 24 10.50 0.44 4.33
C TRP A 24 9.33 -0.50 4.63
N ILE A 25 8.59 -0.95 3.61
CA ILE A 25 7.54 -1.96 3.75
C ILE A 25 8.17 -3.30 4.14
N ALA A 26 9.26 -3.70 3.47
CA ALA A 26 9.99 -4.93 3.82
C ALA A 26 10.59 -4.88 5.24
N GLU A 27 11.04 -3.71 5.71
CA GLU A 27 11.55 -3.50 7.07
C GLU A 27 10.43 -3.33 8.12
N GLY A 28 9.15 -3.29 7.72
CA GLY A 28 8.02 -3.04 8.62
C GLY A 28 7.93 -1.61 9.17
N LYS A 29 8.67 -0.67 8.57
CA LYS A 29 8.64 0.77 8.90
C LYS A 29 7.49 1.50 8.22
N ALA A 30 7.07 0.97 7.07
CA ALA A 30 5.93 1.43 6.30
C ALA A 30 4.92 0.32 6.05
N LYS A 31 3.68 0.71 5.75
CA LYS A 31 2.58 -0.19 5.39
C LYS A 31 1.98 0.24 4.06
N LEU A 32 1.89 -0.72 3.15
CA LEU A 32 1.14 -0.53 1.91
C LEU A 32 -0.36 -0.66 2.22
N ILE A 33 -1.10 0.40 1.95
CA ILE A 33 -2.57 0.43 2.04
C ILE A 33 -3.14 0.35 0.63
N ASP A 34 -4.19 -0.44 0.46
CA ASP A 34 -4.93 -0.55 -0.80
C ASP A 34 -6.28 0.15 -0.61
N ASN A 35 -6.38 1.43 -0.97
CA ASN A 35 -7.64 2.16 -0.99
C ASN A 35 -8.28 2.14 -2.39
N THR A 36 -8.17 1.01 -3.11
CA THR A 36 -8.95 0.84 -4.33
C THR A 36 -10.44 0.96 -3.94
N PRO A 37 -11.24 1.87 -4.53
CA PRO A 37 -12.67 2.05 -4.22
C PRO A 37 -13.53 0.90 -4.81
N GLY A 38 -13.17 -0.32 -4.41
CA GLY A 38 -13.60 -1.61 -4.94
C GLY A 38 -12.85 -2.78 -4.29
N GLY A 39 -11.93 -2.51 -3.36
CA GLY A 39 -11.37 -3.50 -2.46
C GLY A 39 -12.47 -4.01 -1.54
N GLU A 40 -13.10 -5.08 -2.00
CA GLU A 40 -13.94 -6.02 -1.28
C GLU A 40 -13.82 -5.83 0.24
N THR A 41 -14.81 -5.15 0.81
CA THR A 41 -15.14 -5.43 2.20
C THR A 41 -15.39 -6.93 2.22
N CYS A 42 -14.46 -7.69 2.80
CA CYS A 42 -14.77 -9.04 3.25
C CYS A 42 -15.87 -8.89 4.30
N GLN A 43 -17.11 -8.71 3.84
CA GLN A 43 -18.28 -9.09 4.61
C GLN A 43 -18.10 -10.57 4.80
N ALA A 44 -17.56 -10.95 5.96
CA ALA A 44 -17.73 -12.27 6.51
C ALA A 44 -19.24 -12.52 6.53
N GLN A 45 -19.76 -13.13 5.45
CA GLN A 45 -21.10 -13.66 5.40
C GLN A 45 -21.09 -14.85 6.35
N ASN A 46 -21.46 -14.56 7.59
CA ASN A 46 -21.88 -15.54 8.57
C ASN A 46 -23.06 -16.31 7.98
N ARG A 47 -22.86 -17.60 7.69
CA ARG A 47 -23.93 -18.55 7.43
C ARG A 47 -23.64 -19.87 8.10
#